data_AF-A0A1D6NNZ7-F1
#
_entry.id   AF-A0A1D6NNZ7-F1
#
_cell.length_a   1.000
_cell.length_b   1.000
_cell.length_c   1.000
_cell.angle_alpha   90.00
_cell.angle_beta   90.00
_cell.angle_gamma   90.00
#
_symmetry.space_group_name_H-M   'P 1'
#
loop_
_entity.id
_entity.type
_entity.pdbx_description
1 polymer ?
#
loop_
_entity_poly.entity_id
_entity_poly.type
_entity_poly.pdbx_seq_one_letter_code
_entity_poly.pdbx_strand_id
1 'polypeptide(L)'
;MSNQETSFVTIGQRVLANPLKVRFHYGHPDIFDRLFHITRGGISKASKTINLSEDIFSGFNSTMRGGNVTHHEYMQVGKGRDVGMNQISSFEAKVANGNGEQTLSRDIYRLGRRFDFYRMLSFYFTTVGFYFSSMVTVLTVYVFLYGRLYLVMSGLEKSIMLDPRNQQNVKALENALASQSIFQLGLLLVLPMVMEVGLEKGFRTALGEFVIMQLQLASVFFTFQLGTKTHYYGRTILHGGAKYRPTGRGFVVYHAKFAENYRMYSRSHFVKGLELLILLVVYLVYGSSYRSSNIYLFVTCSIWFLVASWLFAPFIFNPSCFEWQKTVEDWTDWRKWMDNRGGIGMSVEQSWEAWWVTEQDHLRKTSIRAFVLEIILSLRFLIYQYGIVYHLNIADHHKSIMVYGVSWVVMLLVLVVLKMVSIGRQKFGTDLQLMFRILKGLLFLGFVSVMAVLFVVLHLTISDVFASILGYLPTGWCLLLIGQACSPLIRRTLLWDSIMELGRSYENIMGLVLFLPIGFLSWFPFVSEFQTRLLFNQAFSRGLQISRILAGQKDVSEFEFK
;
A
#
# COMPACT_ATOMS: atom_id res chain seq x y z
N MET A 1 -7.89 16.46 -4.19
CA MET A 1 -8.86 15.76 -3.32
C MET A 1 -10.28 16.23 -3.60
N SER A 2 -10.65 17.48 -3.27
CA SER A 2 -11.99 18.03 -3.55
C SER A 2 -12.43 17.88 -5.03
N ASN A 3 -11.59 18.27 -6.00
CA ASN A 3 -11.90 18.10 -7.43
C ASN A 3 -12.21 16.64 -7.84
N GLN A 4 -11.60 15.65 -7.18
CA GLN A 4 -11.88 14.25 -7.45
C GLN A 4 -13.30 13.89 -6.99
N GLU A 5 -13.68 14.31 -5.79
CA GLU A 5 -15.02 14.08 -5.25
C GLU A 5 -16.08 14.74 -6.14
N THR A 6 -15.86 15.99 -6.57
CA THR A 6 -16.72 16.68 -7.53
C THR A 6 -16.89 15.82 -8.78
N SER A 7 -15.81 15.48 -9.49
CA SER A 7 -15.90 14.67 -10.71
C SER A 7 -16.58 13.30 -10.53
N PHE A 8 -16.46 12.70 -9.34
CA PHE A 8 -17.08 11.42 -9.00
C PHE A 8 -18.60 11.53 -8.87
N VAL A 9 -19.11 12.62 -8.29
CA VAL A 9 -20.56 12.83 -8.08
C VAL A 9 -21.25 13.55 -9.23
N THR A 10 -20.49 14.24 -10.09
CA THR A 10 -21.02 15.02 -11.23
C THR A 10 -20.82 14.30 -12.57
N ILE A 11 -19.83 14.70 -13.39
CA ILE A 11 -19.60 14.18 -14.74
C ILE A 11 -19.54 12.66 -14.81
N GLY A 12 -18.96 12.02 -13.81
CA GLY A 12 -18.96 10.56 -13.69
C GLY A 12 -20.38 10.02 -13.67
N GLN A 13 -21.26 10.54 -12.81
CA GLN A 13 -22.65 10.12 -12.72
C GLN A 13 -23.48 10.54 -13.95
N ARG A 14 -23.24 11.74 -14.52
CA ARG A 14 -23.90 12.18 -15.76
C ARG A 14 -23.67 11.18 -16.88
N VAL A 15 -22.39 10.89 -17.15
CA VAL A 15 -21.98 10.00 -18.26
C VAL A 15 -22.48 8.57 -18.03
N LEU A 16 -22.43 8.06 -16.79
CA LEU A 16 -22.98 6.75 -16.45
C LEU A 16 -24.49 6.64 -16.68
N ALA A 17 -25.24 7.71 -16.39
CA ALA A 17 -26.68 7.74 -16.58
C ALA A 17 -27.05 7.92 -18.07
N ASN A 18 -26.42 8.88 -18.74
CA ASN A 18 -26.66 9.22 -20.15
C ASN A 18 -25.35 9.76 -20.77
N PRO A 19 -24.79 9.11 -21.82
CA PRO A 19 -25.41 8.11 -22.70
C PRO A 19 -25.21 6.65 -22.28
N LEU A 20 -24.36 6.34 -21.30
CA LEU A 20 -23.91 4.96 -21.11
C LEU A 20 -24.98 4.01 -20.53
N LYS A 21 -26.00 4.53 -19.84
CA LYS A 21 -27.09 3.75 -19.22
C LYS A 21 -26.59 2.57 -18.37
N VAL A 22 -25.50 2.80 -17.63
CA VAL A 22 -24.86 1.87 -16.68
C VAL A 22 -24.63 2.53 -15.32
N ARG A 23 -25.38 3.60 -15.00
CA ARG A 23 -25.46 4.11 -13.63
C ARG A 23 -26.19 3.08 -12.77
N PHE A 24 -25.59 2.72 -11.67
CA PHE A 24 -26.22 1.92 -10.64
C PHE A 24 -26.25 2.72 -9.34
N HIS A 25 -27.28 2.45 -8.53
CA HIS A 25 -27.53 3.11 -7.26
C HIS A 25 -26.27 3.13 -6.39
N TYR A 26 -25.76 4.32 -6.05
CA TYR A 26 -24.57 4.46 -5.20
C TYR A 26 -24.58 5.81 -4.49
N GLY A 27 -24.95 5.82 -3.20
CA GLY A 27 -24.92 7.00 -2.35
C GLY A 27 -26.30 7.51 -1.93
N HIS A 28 -26.32 8.66 -1.25
CA HIS A 28 -27.54 9.31 -0.76
C HIS A 28 -27.57 10.78 -1.23
N PRO A 29 -28.71 11.33 -1.70
CA PRO A 29 -30.06 10.78 -1.66
C PRO A 29 -30.49 10.26 -3.04
N ASP A 30 -30.82 8.97 -3.14
CA ASP A 30 -31.53 8.43 -4.30
C ASP A 30 -33.01 8.20 -3.90
N ILE A 31 -33.92 8.31 -4.87
CA ILE A 31 -35.36 8.12 -4.68
C ILE A 31 -35.78 6.84 -5.41
N PHE A 32 -36.46 5.93 -4.70
CA PHE A 32 -36.96 4.68 -5.26
C PHE A 32 -38.43 4.79 -5.65
N ASP A 33 -38.78 4.31 -6.85
CA ASP A 33 -40.17 4.08 -7.23
C ASP A 33 -40.72 2.87 -6.44
N ARG A 34 -41.56 3.18 -5.46
CA ARG A 34 -42.19 2.17 -4.58
C ARG A 34 -43.00 1.16 -5.38
N LEU A 35 -43.78 1.58 -6.38
CA LEU A 35 -44.65 0.68 -7.15
C LEU A 35 -43.79 -0.26 -7.99
N PHE A 36 -42.76 0.26 -8.65
CA PHE A 36 -41.83 -0.56 -9.44
C PHE A 36 -41.15 -1.65 -8.59
N HIS A 37 -40.61 -1.27 -7.42
CA HIS A 37 -39.86 -2.20 -6.58
C HIS A 37 -40.75 -3.23 -5.87
N ILE A 38 -41.88 -2.82 -5.28
CA ILE A 38 -42.77 -3.75 -4.55
C ILE A 38 -43.34 -4.81 -5.49
N THR A 39 -43.82 -4.40 -6.67
CA THR A 39 -44.45 -5.32 -7.64
C THR A 39 -43.47 -6.29 -8.30
N ARG A 40 -42.16 -6.07 -8.16
CA ARG A 40 -41.11 -6.86 -8.85
C ARG A 40 -40.15 -7.56 -7.90
N GLY A 41 -40.54 -7.74 -6.63
CA GLY A 41 -39.75 -8.50 -5.65
C GLY A 41 -38.77 -7.66 -4.82
N GLY A 42 -39.14 -6.43 -4.48
CA GLY A 42 -38.48 -5.59 -3.46
C GLY A 42 -37.26 -4.81 -3.95
N ILE A 43 -36.62 -4.08 -3.02
CA ILE A 43 -35.40 -3.30 -3.28
C ILE A 43 -34.16 -4.17 -3.10
N SER A 44 -34.11 -4.91 -2.00
CA SER A 44 -32.96 -5.70 -1.58
C SER A 44 -33.05 -7.16 -2.03
N LYS A 45 -31.89 -7.77 -2.23
CA LYS A 45 -31.76 -9.23 -2.35
C LYS A 45 -31.56 -9.84 -0.96
N ALA A 46 -32.13 -11.01 -0.73
CA ALA A 46 -31.78 -11.81 0.44
C ALA A 46 -30.32 -12.29 0.29
N SER A 47 -29.49 -12.00 1.29
CA SER A 47 -28.10 -12.44 1.35
C SER A 47 -27.79 -12.95 2.76
N LYS A 48 -27.01 -14.03 2.85
CA LYS A 48 -26.52 -14.54 4.15
C LYS A 48 -25.62 -13.53 4.87
N THR A 49 -25.04 -12.59 4.12
CA THR A 49 -24.16 -11.53 4.61
C THR A 49 -24.59 -10.20 4.00
N ILE A 50 -24.57 -9.13 4.78
CA ILE A 50 -24.81 -7.77 4.26
C ILE A 50 -23.68 -7.44 3.27
N ASN A 51 -24.04 -7.15 2.02
CA ASN A 51 -23.04 -6.73 1.03
C ASN A 51 -22.57 -5.32 1.39
N LEU A 52 -21.28 -5.05 1.27
CA LEU A 52 -20.70 -3.77 1.68
C LEU A 52 -21.27 -2.59 0.88
N SER A 53 -21.60 -2.84 -0.39
CA SER A 53 -22.24 -1.91 -1.31
C SER A 53 -23.63 -2.39 -1.68
N GLU A 54 -24.49 -2.64 -0.68
CA GLU A 54 -25.88 -3.09 -0.89
C GLU A 54 -26.68 -2.20 -1.85
N ASP A 55 -26.41 -0.89 -1.81
CA ASP A 55 -26.98 0.11 -2.69
C ASP A 55 -26.85 -0.29 -4.17
N ILE A 56 -25.66 -0.70 -4.62
CA ILE A 56 -25.45 -0.99 -6.04
C ILE A 56 -26.23 -2.22 -6.52
N PHE A 57 -26.48 -3.17 -5.62
CA PHE A 57 -27.26 -4.36 -5.95
C PHE A 57 -28.74 -4.04 -6.15
N SER A 58 -29.28 -3.01 -5.49
CA SER A 58 -30.64 -2.55 -5.80
C SER A 58 -30.69 -1.95 -7.22
N GLY A 59 -29.65 -1.20 -7.62
CA GLY A 59 -29.47 -0.72 -8.98
C GLY A 59 -29.40 -1.85 -10.01
N PHE A 60 -28.61 -2.90 -9.74
CA PHE A 60 -28.55 -4.09 -10.59
C PHE A 60 -29.92 -4.75 -10.75
N ASN A 61 -30.67 -4.90 -9.66
CA ASN A 61 -32.02 -5.45 -9.70
C ASN A 61 -32.97 -4.58 -10.52
N SER A 62 -32.91 -3.25 -10.38
CA SER A 62 -33.71 -2.33 -11.18
C SER A 62 -33.44 -2.52 -12.67
N THR A 63 -32.17 -2.52 -13.07
CA THR A 63 -31.78 -2.71 -14.48
C THR A 63 -32.16 -4.09 -15.00
N MET A 64 -31.96 -5.16 -14.21
CA MET A 64 -32.37 -6.52 -14.58
C MET A 64 -33.90 -6.65 -14.73
N ARG A 65 -34.68 -5.79 -14.10
CA ARG A 65 -36.16 -5.78 -14.17
C ARG A 65 -36.70 -4.80 -15.23
N GLY A 66 -35.84 -4.24 -16.06
CA GLY A 66 -36.20 -3.31 -17.13
C GLY A 66 -36.35 -1.85 -16.67
N GLY A 67 -35.98 -1.54 -15.43
CA GLY A 67 -35.94 -0.17 -14.93
C GLY A 67 -34.70 0.60 -15.41
N ASN A 68 -34.79 1.92 -15.41
CA ASN A 68 -33.69 2.83 -15.73
C ASN A 68 -33.34 3.69 -14.51
N VAL A 69 -32.05 3.87 -14.25
CA VAL A 69 -31.56 4.70 -13.15
C VAL A 69 -31.11 6.04 -13.73
N THR A 70 -31.91 7.09 -13.54
CA THR A 70 -31.58 8.45 -13.99
C THR A 70 -30.66 9.14 -12.99
N HIS A 71 -30.04 10.23 -13.40
CA HIS A 71 -29.25 11.08 -12.52
C HIS A 71 -29.75 12.52 -12.63
N HIS A 72 -30.03 13.13 -11.48
CA HIS A 72 -30.47 14.51 -11.37
C HIS A 72 -29.54 15.20 -10.37
N GLU A 73 -28.79 16.19 -10.85
CA GLU A 73 -27.83 16.93 -10.05
C GLU A 73 -28.52 18.04 -9.26
N TYR A 74 -28.37 18.01 -7.94
CA TYR A 74 -28.78 19.08 -7.05
C TYR A 74 -27.55 19.55 -6.26
N MET A 75 -26.97 20.68 -6.65
CA MET A 75 -25.85 21.29 -5.93
C MET A 75 -26.40 22.13 -4.77
N GLN A 76 -26.48 21.54 -3.57
CA GLN A 76 -26.85 22.25 -2.35
C GLN A 76 -25.60 22.67 -1.57
N VAL A 77 -25.51 23.96 -1.22
CA VAL A 77 -24.46 24.50 -0.36
C VAL A 77 -24.54 23.83 1.02
N GLY A 78 -23.48 23.10 1.42
CA GLY A 78 -23.32 22.56 2.78
C GLY A 78 -23.27 21.03 2.93
N LYS A 79 -23.47 20.24 1.86
CA LYS A 79 -23.29 18.77 1.94
C LYS A 79 -21.88 18.31 1.60
N GLY A 80 -21.17 19.07 0.74
CA GLY A 80 -19.76 18.83 0.45
C GLY A 80 -18.91 19.04 1.71
N ARG A 81 -18.00 18.12 1.98
CA ARG A 81 -17.08 18.20 3.11
C ARG A 81 -15.66 18.16 2.59
N ASP A 82 -14.78 18.92 3.21
CA ASP A 82 -13.36 18.66 3.01
C ASP A 82 -13.07 17.25 3.52
N VAL A 83 -12.31 16.49 2.74
CA VAL A 83 -11.88 15.13 3.07
C VAL A 83 -10.36 15.01 3.05
N GLY A 84 -9.82 14.43 4.11
CA GLY A 84 -8.39 14.12 4.23
C GLY A 84 -8.03 12.78 3.60
N MET A 85 -6.72 12.53 3.48
CA MET A 85 -6.18 11.32 2.83
C MET A 85 -6.74 10.00 3.41
N ASN A 86 -6.86 9.90 4.74
CA ASN A 86 -7.38 8.71 5.42
C ASN A 86 -8.88 8.50 5.16
N GLN A 87 -9.67 9.57 5.06
CA GLN A 87 -11.09 9.47 4.76
C GLN A 87 -11.30 8.99 3.32
N ILE A 88 -10.57 9.58 2.37
CA ILE A 88 -10.61 9.19 0.95
C ILE A 88 -10.16 7.75 0.77
N SER A 89 -9.04 7.36 1.39
CA SER A 89 -8.52 5.99 1.27
C SER A 89 -9.49 4.96 1.87
N SER A 90 -10.20 5.29 2.95
CA SER A 90 -11.24 4.43 3.52
C SER A 90 -12.46 4.33 2.61
N PHE A 91 -12.85 5.42 1.97
CA PHE A 91 -13.93 5.43 0.98
C PHE A 91 -13.56 4.58 -0.24
N GLU A 92 -12.38 4.77 -0.81
CA GLU A 92 -11.87 3.99 -1.94
C GLU A 92 -11.72 2.51 -1.59
N ALA A 93 -11.25 2.19 -0.38
CA ALA A 93 -11.23 0.82 0.13
C ALA A 93 -12.64 0.21 0.19
N LYS A 94 -13.65 0.98 0.62
CA LYS A 94 -15.05 0.54 0.65
C LYS A 94 -15.54 0.22 -0.77
N VAL A 95 -15.31 1.13 -1.72
CA VAL A 95 -15.75 0.98 -3.11
C VAL A 95 -15.06 -0.22 -3.77
N ALA A 96 -13.75 -0.38 -3.55
CA ALA A 96 -12.96 -1.48 -4.11
C ALA A 96 -13.35 -2.85 -3.55
N ASN A 97 -13.56 -2.95 -2.23
CA ASN A 97 -14.10 -4.16 -1.61
C ASN A 97 -15.49 -4.49 -2.16
N GLY A 98 -16.37 -3.50 -2.24
CA GLY A 98 -17.72 -3.66 -2.80
C GLY A 98 -17.69 -4.14 -4.25
N ASN A 99 -16.78 -3.63 -5.08
CA ASN A 99 -16.59 -4.13 -6.45
C ASN A 99 -16.05 -5.56 -6.46
N GLY A 100 -15.17 -5.94 -5.54
CA GLY A 100 -14.73 -7.34 -5.40
C GLY A 100 -15.91 -8.29 -5.08
N GLU A 101 -16.82 -7.88 -4.19
CA GLU A 101 -18.05 -8.65 -3.91
C GLU A 101 -18.98 -8.71 -5.12
N GLN A 102 -19.08 -7.62 -5.90
CA GLN A 102 -19.84 -7.61 -7.14
C GLN A 102 -19.26 -8.61 -8.15
N THR A 103 -17.93 -8.66 -8.34
CA THR A 103 -17.23 -9.64 -9.21
C THR A 103 -17.61 -11.08 -8.87
N LEU A 104 -17.71 -11.38 -7.58
CA LEU A 104 -18.08 -12.72 -7.08
C LEU A 104 -19.60 -12.99 -7.14
N SER A 105 -20.42 -11.97 -7.42
CA SER A 105 -21.88 -12.10 -7.46
C SER A 105 -22.40 -12.64 -8.79
N ARG A 106 -23.47 -13.45 -8.72
CA ARG A 106 -24.24 -13.90 -9.88
C ARG A 106 -24.93 -12.77 -10.64
N ASP A 107 -25.09 -11.60 -10.00
CA ASP A 107 -25.78 -10.46 -10.59
C ASP A 107 -25.00 -9.88 -11.78
N ILE A 108 -23.66 -9.89 -11.73
CA ILE A 108 -22.84 -9.47 -12.87
C ILE A 108 -23.04 -10.40 -14.06
N TYR A 109 -23.03 -11.72 -13.82
CA TYR A 109 -23.28 -12.68 -14.88
C TYR A 109 -24.66 -12.46 -15.53
N ARG A 110 -25.69 -12.17 -14.72
CA ARG A 110 -27.05 -11.88 -15.21
C ARG A 110 -27.15 -10.57 -15.97
N LEU A 111 -26.46 -9.51 -15.52
CA LEU A 111 -26.40 -8.23 -16.21
C LEU A 111 -25.66 -8.38 -17.55
N GLY A 112 -24.53 -9.08 -17.57
CA GLY A 112 -23.76 -9.34 -18.78
C GLY A 112 -24.56 -10.06 -19.86
N ARG A 113 -25.49 -10.96 -19.48
CA ARG A 113 -26.40 -11.62 -20.43
C ARG A 113 -27.52 -10.72 -20.98
N ARG A 114 -27.76 -9.56 -20.38
CA ARG A 114 -28.84 -8.62 -20.77
C ARG A 114 -28.32 -7.34 -21.41
N PHE A 115 -27.05 -6.99 -21.21
CA PHE A 115 -26.45 -5.85 -21.86
C PHE A 115 -26.13 -6.14 -23.32
N ASP A 116 -26.35 -5.13 -24.16
CA ASP A 116 -25.78 -5.08 -25.49
C ASP A 116 -24.27 -4.84 -25.41
N PHE A 117 -23.60 -4.97 -26.55
CA PHE A 117 -22.14 -4.85 -26.61
C PHE A 117 -21.62 -3.52 -26.02
N TYR A 118 -22.29 -2.41 -26.35
CA TYR A 118 -21.87 -1.08 -25.89
C TYR A 118 -22.06 -0.91 -24.38
N ARG A 119 -23.21 -1.27 -23.82
CA ARG A 119 -23.41 -1.18 -22.37
C ARG A 119 -22.53 -2.16 -21.61
N MET A 120 -22.21 -3.32 -22.20
CA MET A 120 -21.24 -4.25 -21.62
C MET A 120 -19.84 -3.63 -21.56
N LEU A 121 -19.41 -2.96 -22.63
CA LEU A 121 -18.14 -2.23 -22.65
C LEU A 121 -18.12 -1.09 -21.62
N SER A 122 -19.19 -0.29 -21.57
CA SER A 122 -19.35 0.76 -20.58
C SER A 122 -19.33 0.21 -19.15
N PHE A 123 -20.04 -0.89 -18.91
CA PHE A 123 -20.06 -1.56 -17.61
C PHE A 123 -18.66 -2.03 -17.22
N TYR A 124 -17.91 -2.63 -18.14
CA TYR A 124 -16.53 -3.07 -17.90
C TYR A 124 -15.65 -1.90 -17.45
N PHE A 125 -15.63 -0.79 -18.19
CA PHE A 125 -14.74 0.33 -17.88
C PHE A 125 -15.13 1.16 -16.65
N THR A 126 -16.35 1.02 -16.14
CA THR A 126 -16.87 1.89 -15.08
C THR A 126 -17.11 1.17 -13.76
N THR A 127 -17.28 -0.15 -13.79
CA THR A 127 -17.52 -0.98 -12.60
C THR A 127 -16.37 -1.97 -12.41
N VAL A 128 -16.64 -3.27 -12.47
CA VAL A 128 -15.70 -4.34 -12.12
C VAL A 128 -14.47 -4.40 -13.02
N GLY A 129 -14.61 -4.14 -14.31
CA GLY A 129 -13.47 -4.19 -15.24
C GLY A 129 -12.41 -3.13 -14.93
N PHE A 130 -12.78 -1.94 -14.43
CA PHE A 130 -11.84 -0.92 -14.00
C PHE A 130 -10.95 -1.40 -12.84
N TYR A 131 -11.55 -2.02 -11.81
CA TYR A 131 -10.80 -2.54 -10.66
C TYR A 131 -9.97 -3.77 -11.04
N PHE A 132 -10.50 -4.63 -11.91
CA PHE A 132 -9.76 -5.75 -12.47
C PHE A 132 -8.53 -5.28 -13.26
N SER A 133 -8.70 -4.37 -14.21
CA SER A 133 -7.59 -3.79 -14.99
C SER A 133 -6.57 -3.09 -14.08
N SER A 134 -7.02 -2.36 -13.06
CA SER A 134 -6.14 -1.74 -12.06
C SER A 134 -5.28 -2.77 -11.32
N MET A 135 -5.89 -3.88 -10.91
CA MET A 135 -5.18 -4.99 -10.26
C MET A 135 -4.17 -5.64 -11.21
N VAL A 136 -4.56 -5.89 -12.46
CA VAL A 136 -3.65 -6.45 -13.48
C VAL A 136 -2.46 -5.52 -13.73
N THR A 137 -2.67 -4.20 -13.82
CA THR A 137 -1.59 -3.23 -13.98
C THR A 137 -0.54 -3.33 -12.87
N VAL A 138 -0.98 -3.41 -11.61
CA VAL A 138 -0.06 -3.57 -10.47
C VAL A 138 0.62 -4.94 -10.49
N LEU A 139 -0.10 -6.02 -10.80
CA LEU A 139 0.49 -7.37 -10.92
C LEU A 139 1.55 -7.42 -12.03
N THR A 140 1.35 -6.71 -13.14
CA THR A 140 2.35 -6.59 -14.20
C THR A 140 3.63 -5.92 -13.71
N VAL A 141 3.55 -4.93 -12.79
CA VAL A 141 4.76 -4.34 -12.17
C VAL A 141 5.54 -5.39 -11.38
N TYR A 142 4.85 -6.21 -10.59
CA TYR A 142 5.46 -7.30 -9.84
C TYR A 142 6.09 -8.34 -10.77
N VAL A 143 5.35 -8.84 -11.75
CA VAL A 143 5.84 -9.82 -12.73
C VAL A 143 7.03 -9.26 -13.50
N PHE A 144 6.98 -7.97 -13.88
CA PHE A 144 8.08 -7.31 -14.56
C PHE A 144 9.34 -7.25 -13.70
N LEU A 145 9.27 -6.78 -12.45
CA LEU A 145 10.45 -6.68 -11.58
C LEU A 145 11.01 -8.07 -11.20
N TYR A 146 10.15 -9.03 -10.86
CA TYR A 146 10.60 -10.39 -10.55
C TYR A 146 11.16 -11.11 -11.79
N GLY A 147 10.54 -10.92 -12.95
CA GLY A 147 11.05 -11.44 -14.22
C GLY A 147 12.42 -10.84 -14.55
N ARG A 148 12.59 -9.53 -14.37
CA ARG A 148 13.89 -8.86 -14.54
C ARG A 148 14.94 -9.36 -13.57
N LEU A 149 14.60 -9.47 -12.29
CA LEU A 149 15.49 -10.07 -11.31
C LEU A 149 15.96 -11.45 -11.76
N TYR A 150 15.06 -12.33 -12.21
CA TYR A 150 15.43 -13.66 -12.68
C TYR A 150 16.40 -13.60 -13.88
N LEU A 151 16.18 -12.70 -14.83
CA LEU A 151 17.08 -12.52 -15.99
C LEU A 151 18.47 -12.03 -15.58
N VAL A 152 18.55 -11.10 -14.63
CA VAL A 152 19.81 -10.58 -14.08
C VAL A 152 20.56 -11.70 -13.35
N MET A 153 19.89 -12.38 -12.41
CA MET A 153 20.52 -13.39 -11.56
C MET A 153 20.87 -14.68 -12.32
N SER A 154 20.24 -14.98 -13.46
CA SER A 154 20.64 -16.10 -14.31
C SER A 154 21.80 -15.77 -15.25
N GLY A 155 22.18 -14.50 -15.38
CA GLY A 155 23.13 -14.03 -16.39
C GLY A 155 22.56 -14.00 -17.82
N LEU A 156 21.31 -14.45 -18.01
CA LEU A 156 20.64 -14.48 -19.30
C LEU A 156 20.46 -13.07 -19.87
N GLU A 157 20.24 -12.06 -19.03
CA GLU A 157 20.13 -10.67 -19.47
C GLU A 157 21.39 -10.21 -20.21
N LYS A 158 22.57 -10.53 -19.70
CA LYS A 158 23.86 -10.21 -20.34
C LYS A 158 23.98 -10.93 -21.68
N SER A 159 23.61 -12.20 -21.75
CA SER A 159 23.64 -12.99 -22.99
C SER A 159 22.68 -12.44 -24.06
N ILE A 160 21.47 -12.03 -23.68
CA ILE A 160 20.48 -11.47 -24.62
C ILE A 160 20.97 -10.13 -25.19
N MET A 161 21.59 -9.28 -24.37
CA MET A 161 22.08 -7.96 -24.79
C MET A 161 23.32 -8.01 -25.68
N LEU A 162 24.17 -9.02 -25.51
CA LEU A 162 25.36 -9.20 -26.33
C LEU A 162 25.05 -9.82 -27.71
N ASP A 163 23.85 -10.38 -27.94
CA ASP A 163 23.47 -10.91 -29.24
C ASP A 163 23.09 -9.77 -30.22
N PRO A 164 23.83 -9.57 -31.33
CA PRO A 164 23.57 -8.49 -32.28
C PRO A 164 22.17 -8.54 -32.91
N ARG A 165 21.56 -9.73 -33.01
CA ARG A 165 20.24 -9.92 -33.64
C ARG A 165 19.10 -9.31 -32.82
N ASN A 166 19.32 -9.10 -31.52
CA ASN A 166 18.28 -8.62 -30.60
C ASN A 166 18.22 -7.09 -30.51
N GLN A 167 19.24 -6.36 -31.00
CA GLN A 167 19.31 -4.90 -30.86
C GLN A 167 18.14 -4.15 -31.53
N GLN A 168 17.61 -4.66 -32.65
CA GLN A 168 16.42 -4.07 -33.29
C GLN A 168 15.12 -4.32 -32.51
N ASN A 169 14.97 -5.48 -31.89
CA ASN A 169 13.76 -5.86 -31.13
C ASN A 169 13.66 -5.14 -29.78
N VAL A 170 14.80 -4.75 -29.19
CA VAL A 170 14.84 -3.99 -27.94
C VAL A 170 14.09 -2.65 -28.09
N LYS A 171 14.23 -1.97 -29.22
CA LYS A 171 13.57 -0.67 -29.45
C LYS A 171 12.04 -0.74 -29.47
N ALA A 172 11.45 -1.83 -29.96
CA ALA A 172 10.01 -2.03 -29.94
C ALA A 172 9.49 -2.28 -28.51
N LEU A 173 10.19 -3.12 -27.74
CA LEU A 173 9.91 -3.35 -26.33
C LEU A 173 10.04 -2.07 -25.50
N GLU A 174 11.08 -1.28 -25.79
CA GLU A 174 11.35 0.02 -25.21
C GLU A 174 10.17 0.99 -25.38
N ASN A 175 9.63 1.12 -26.59
CA ASN A 175 8.48 1.98 -26.86
C ASN A 175 7.20 1.51 -26.14
N ALA A 176 6.97 0.19 -26.09
CA ALA A 176 5.82 -0.36 -25.37
C ALA A 176 5.88 -0.05 -23.86
N LEU A 177 7.05 -0.22 -23.25
CA LEU A 177 7.26 0.07 -21.83
C LEU A 177 7.14 1.56 -21.49
N ALA A 178 7.56 2.46 -22.38
CA ALA A 178 7.41 3.90 -22.19
C ALA A 178 5.94 4.34 -22.14
N SER A 179 5.05 3.71 -22.92
CA SER A 179 3.61 4.01 -22.85
C SER A 179 2.98 3.58 -21.51
N GLN A 180 3.44 2.45 -20.96
CA GLN A 180 2.98 1.93 -19.66
C GLN A 180 3.40 2.84 -18.50
N SER A 181 4.61 3.40 -18.54
CA SER A 181 5.13 4.23 -17.44
C SER A 181 4.29 5.50 -17.24
N ILE A 182 3.79 6.11 -18.31
CA ILE A 182 2.86 7.25 -18.24
C ILE A 182 1.57 6.88 -17.49
N PHE A 183 1.03 5.68 -17.73
CA PHE A 183 -0.15 5.19 -17.01
C PHE A 183 0.17 4.94 -15.53
N GLN A 184 1.34 4.40 -15.22
CA GLN A 184 1.79 4.13 -13.84
C GLN A 184 1.98 5.40 -13.01
N LEU A 185 2.34 6.53 -13.62
CA LEU A 185 2.45 7.83 -12.94
C LEU A 185 1.10 8.42 -12.51
N GLY A 186 -0.02 7.77 -12.82
CA GLY A 186 -1.36 8.24 -12.44
C GLY A 186 -1.85 9.45 -13.23
N LEU A 187 -1.12 9.89 -14.25
CA LEU A 187 -1.45 11.07 -15.08
C LEU A 187 -2.82 10.93 -15.76
N LEU A 188 -3.14 9.72 -16.25
CA LEU A 188 -4.43 9.45 -16.90
C LEU A 188 -5.60 9.40 -15.92
N LEU A 189 -5.36 9.13 -14.63
CA LEU A 189 -6.42 9.13 -13.60
C LEU A 189 -6.92 10.55 -13.28
N VAL A 190 -6.15 11.58 -13.68
CA VAL A 190 -6.51 13.00 -13.53
C VAL A 190 -7.48 13.46 -14.62
N LEU A 191 -7.54 12.74 -15.76
CA LEU A 191 -8.29 13.16 -16.95
C LEU A 191 -9.77 13.49 -16.70
N PRO A 192 -10.55 12.71 -15.93
CA PRO A 192 -11.95 13.05 -15.66
C PRO A 192 -12.12 14.43 -15.01
N MET A 193 -11.21 14.83 -14.13
CA MET A 193 -11.26 16.16 -13.51
C MET A 193 -10.89 17.25 -14.50
N VAL A 194 -9.91 17.02 -15.38
CA VAL A 194 -9.55 17.99 -16.43
C VAL A 194 -10.72 18.20 -17.38
N MET A 195 -11.44 17.13 -17.72
CA MET A 195 -12.65 17.22 -18.53
C MET A 195 -13.77 17.99 -17.82
N GLU A 196 -13.98 17.73 -16.53
CA GLU A 196 -14.98 18.47 -15.75
C GLU A 196 -14.67 19.98 -15.73
N VAL A 197 -13.45 20.34 -15.35
CA VAL A 197 -13.02 21.75 -15.33
C VAL A 197 -13.08 22.36 -16.74
N GLY A 198 -12.74 21.58 -17.77
CA GLY A 198 -12.78 22.03 -19.16
C GLY A 198 -14.20 22.36 -19.62
N LEU A 199 -15.19 21.55 -19.23
CA LEU A 199 -16.59 21.77 -19.57
C LEU A 199 -17.23 22.88 -18.74
N GLU A 200 -16.87 23.02 -17.47
CA GLU A 200 -17.49 24.01 -16.57
C GLU A 200 -16.83 25.41 -16.63
N LYS A 201 -15.50 25.46 -16.75
CA LYS A 201 -14.71 26.71 -16.65
C LYS A 201 -13.88 27.01 -17.91
N GLY A 202 -13.96 26.16 -18.93
CA GLY A 202 -13.24 26.28 -20.19
C GLY A 202 -11.87 25.59 -20.20
N PHE A 203 -11.45 25.12 -21.38
CA PHE A 203 -10.23 24.32 -21.57
C PHE A 203 -8.92 25.05 -21.20
N ARG A 204 -8.86 26.38 -21.37
CA ARG A 204 -7.68 27.17 -20.97
C ARG A 204 -7.49 27.13 -19.45
N THR A 205 -8.58 27.30 -18.71
CA THR A 205 -8.59 27.21 -17.24
C THR A 205 -8.25 25.79 -16.80
N ALA A 206 -8.79 24.78 -17.49
CA ALA A 206 -8.49 23.38 -17.21
C ALA A 206 -7.02 23.02 -17.37
N LEU A 207 -6.35 23.56 -18.40
CA LEU A 207 -4.91 23.37 -18.57
C LEU A 207 -4.10 24.00 -17.42
N GLY A 208 -4.47 25.22 -17.02
CA GLY A 208 -3.86 25.89 -15.87
C GLY A 208 -4.08 25.12 -14.56
N GLU A 209 -5.31 24.69 -14.28
CA GLU A 209 -5.65 23.88 -13.11
C GLU A 209 -4.94 22.52 -13.15
N PHE A 210 -4.77 21.90 -14.33
CA PHE A 210 -4.01 20.66 -14.47
C PHE A 210 -2.55 20.83 -14.02
N VAL A 211 -1.88 21.90 -14.47
CA VAL A 211 -0.50 22.19 -14.04
C VAL A 211 -0.45 22.41 -12.53
N ILE A 212 -1.38 23.19 -11.97
CA ILE A 212 -1.45 23.42 -10.52
C ILE A 212 -1.67 22.10 -9.75
N MET A 213 -2.57 21.23 -10.22
CA MET A 213 -2.82 19.92 -9.61
C MET A 213 -1.55 19.05 -9.61
N GLN A 214 -0.76 19.06 -10.69
CA GLN A 214 0.51 18.33 -10.72
C GLN A 214 1.54 18.90 -9.74
N LEU A 215 1.64 20.23 -9.63
CA LEU A 215 2.50 20.89 -8.64
C LEU A 215 2.07 20.58 -7.20
N GLN A 216 0.78 20.33 -6.97
CA GLN A 216 0.20 19.86 -5.70
C GLN A 216 0.31 18.33 -5.51
N LEU A 217 1.15 17.65 -6.30
CA LEU A 217 1.43 16.22 -6.22
C LEU A 217 0.22 15.32 -6.52
N ALA A 218 -0.68 15.72 -7.44
CA ALA A 218 -1.80 14.89 -7.87
C ALA A 218 -1.36 13.49 -8.35
N SER A 219 -0.26 13.40 -9.11
CA SER A 219 0.28 12.11 -9.57
C SER A 219 0.65 11.17 -8.40
N VAL A 220 1.22 11.71 -7.32
CA VAL A 220 1.55 10.93 -6.10
C VAL A 220 0.27 10.41 -5.45
N PHE A 221 -0.74 11.27 -5.34
CA PHE A 221 -2.03 10.93 -4.77
C PHE A 221 -2.77 9.84 -5.56
N PHE A 222 -2.86 9.96 -6.89
CA PHE A 222 -3.55 8.94 -7.71
C PHE A 222 -2.79 7.62 -7.78
N THR A 223 -1.46 7.67 -7.79
CA THR A 223 -0.62 6.47 -7.72
C THR A 223 -0.80 5.73 -6.41
N PHE A 224 -0.95 6.47 -5.30
CA PHE A 224 -1.32 5.89 -4.01
C PHE A 224 -2.73 5.28 -4.03
N GLN A 225 -3.73 5.98 -4.55
CA GLN A 225 -5.09 5.45 -4.65
C GLN A 225 -5.18 4.16 -5.47
N LEU A 226 -4.39 4.04 -6.54
CA LEU A 226 -4.29 2.81 -7.32
C LEU A 226 -3.89 1.60 -6.45
N GLY A 227 -2.96 1.80 -5.51
CA GLY A 227 -2.56 0.80 -4.51
C GLY A 227 -3.70 0.39 -3.59
N THR A 228 -4.46 1.38 -3.09
CA THR A 228 -5.65 1.16 -2.26
C THR A 228 -6.68 0.30 -3.01
N LYS A 229 -7.09 0.74 -4.21
CA LYS A 229 -8.07 0.04 -5.05
C LYS A 229 -7.67 -1.40 -5.29
N THR A 230 -6.42 -1.61 -5.71
CA THR A 230 -5.88 -2.94 -6.02
C THR A 230 -5.82 -3.85 -4.80
N HIS A 231 -5.35 -3.35 -3.65
CA HIS A 231 -5.23 -4.17 -2.44
C HIS A 231 -6.58 -4.71 -1.97
N TYR A 232 -7.56 -3.82 -1.81
CA TYR A 232 -8.86 -4.20 -1.26
C TYR A 232 -9.70 -5.02 -2.26
N TYR A 233 -9.63 -4.69 -3.55
CA TYR A 233 -10.26 -5.50 -4.60
C TYR A 233 -9.67 -6.91 -4.66
N GLY A 234 -8.34 -7.04 -4.75
CA GLY A 234 -7.65 -8.33 -4.84
C GLY A 234 -7.84 -9.19 -3.58
N ARG A 235 -7.80 -8.58 -2.39
CA ARG A 235 -8.07 -9.27 -1.11
C ARG A 235 -9.48 -9.85 -1.08
N THR A 236 -10.47 -9.08 -1.54
CA THR A 236 -11.86 -9.54 -1.58
C THR A 236 -12.05 -10.69 -2.57
N ILE A 237 -11.40 -10.63 -3.73
CA ILE A 237 -11.44 -11.74 -4.71
C ILE A 237 -10.82 -13.01 -4.13
N LEU A 238 -9.66 -12.90 -3.49
CA LEU A 238 -8.89 -14.06 -3.05
C LEU A 238 -9.50 -14.71 -1.80
N HIS A 239 -9.87 -13.90 -0.80
CA HIS A 239 -10.28 -14.39 0.51
C HIS A 239 -11.78 -14.26 0.77
N GLY A 240 -12.49 -13.43 0.01
CA GLY A 240 -13.86 -13.05 0.31
C GLY A 240 -14.00 -12.20 1.59
N GLY A 241 -15.22 -11.76 1.86
CA GLY A 241 -15.57 -11.08 3.11
C GLY A 241 -15.06 -9.65 3.20
N ALA A 242 -15.78 -8.72 2.57
CA ALA A 242 -15.49 -7.30 2.69
C ALA A 242 -15.76 -6.81 4.13
N LYS A 243 -14.73 -6.30 4.80
CA LYS A 243 -14.89 -5.67 6.12
C LYS A 243 -15.18 -4.18 5.94
N TYR A 244 -16.31 -3.71 6.44
CA TYR A 244 -16.57 -2.27 6.50
C TYR A 244 -15.56 -1.58 7.41
N ARG A 245 -14.91 -0.55 6.85
CA ARG A 245 -14.09 0.39 7.60
C ARG A 245 -14.84 1.72 7.60
N PRO A 246 -15.25 2.24 8.77
CA PRO A 246 -16.01 3.48 8.80
C PRO A 246 -15.15 4.62 8.27
N THR A 247 -15.70 5.36 7.30
CA THR A 247 -15.13 6.63 6.86
C THR A 247 -15.36 7.64 7.98
N GLY A 248 -14.31 7.98 8.72
CA GLY A 248 -14.39 8.93 9.84
C GLY A 248 -14.98 10.29 9.41
N ARG A 249 -15.63 11.00 10.34
CA ARG A 249 -16.23 12.34 10.12
C ARG A 249 -15.44 13.46 10.80
N GLY A 250 -14.12 13.33 10.86
CA GLY A 250 -13.23 14.34 11.43
C GLY A 250 -12.98 15.52 10.48
N PHE A 251 -12.45 16.62 11.02
CA PHE A 251 -11.99 17.74 10.20
C PHE A 251 -10.64 17.43 9.54
N VAL A 252 -10.45 17.92 8.32
CA VAL A 252 -9.26 17.64 7.49
C VAL A 252 -7.98 18.27 8.03
N VAL A 253 -8.11 19.30 8.88
CA VAL A 253 -6.97 20.06 9.40
C VAL A 253 -6.21 19.29 10.49
N TYR A 254 -6.78 18.20 11.03
CA TYR A 254 -6.12 17.44 12.09
C TYR A 254 -4.98 16.57 11.58
N HIS A 255 -3.89 16.61 12.32
CA HIS A 255 -2.77 15.70 12.18
C HIS A 255 -3.17 14.28 12.61
N ALA A 256 -3.06 13.32 11.70
CA ALA A 256 -3.19 11.90 12.01
C ALA A 256 -1.85 11.36 12.53
N LYS A 257 -1.88 10.68 13.68
CA LYS A 257 -0.67 10.12 14.30
C LYS A 257 0.02 9.10 13.39
N PHE A 258 1.34 9.00 13.46
CA PHE A 258 2.11 7.99 12.72
C PHE A 258 1.57 6.56 12.93
N ALA A 259 1.26 6.17 14.17
CA ALA A 259 0.72 4.84 14.47
C ALA A 259 -0.63 4.56 13.79
N GLU A 260 -1.47 5.58 13.63
CA GLU A 260 -2.74 5.45 12.91
C GLU A 260 -2.52 5.22 11.42
N ASN A 261 -1.70 6.07 10.78
CA ASN A 261 -1.34 5.93 9.38
C ASN A 261 -0.66 4.57 9.12
N TYR A 262 0.23 4.15 10.02
CA TYR A 262 0.91 2.87 9.94
C TYR A 262 -0.06 1.69 9.96
N ARG A 263 -0.99 1.65 10.93
CA ARG A 263 -2.01 0.59 11.00
C ARG A 263 -2.90 0.55 9.77
N MET A 264 -3.22 1.71 9.20
CA MET A 264 -4.10 1.82 8.04
C MET A 264 -3.42 1.35 6.74
N TYR A 265 -2.14 1.67 6.56
CA TYR A 265 -1.43 1.49 5.28
C TYR A 265 -0.36 0.39 5.26
N SER A 266 -0.02 -0.21 6.40
CA SER A 266 1.01 -1.26 6.50
C SER A 266 0.83 -2.36 5.44
N ARG A 267 -0.32 -3.04 5.40
CA ARG A 267 -0.58 -4.13 4.44
C ARG A 267 -0.94 -3.68 3.03
N SER A 268 -1.58 -2.52 2.91
CA SER A 268 -2.08 -2.05 1.62
C SER A 268 -1.00 -1.42 0.76
N HIS A 269 -0.03 -0.72 1.37
CA HIS A 269 1.00 0.03 0.69
C HIS A 269 2.40 -0.26 1.21
N PHE A 270 2.68 -0.19 2.52
CA PHE A 270 4.06 -0.17 3.01
C PHE A 270 4.81 -1.48 2.78
N VAL A 271 4.21 -2.62 3.13
CA VAL A 271 4.79 -3.94 2.86
C VAL A 271 5.07 -4.11 1.37
N LYS A 272 4.12 -3.72 0.53
CA LYS A 272 4.21 -3.83 -0.92
C LYS A 272 5.27 -2.90 -1.53
N GLY A 273 5.30 -1.65 -1.07
CA GLY A 273 6.27 -0.63 -1.49
C GLY A 273 7.68 -1.00 -1.07
N LEU A 274 7.88 -1.55 0.13
CA LEU A 274 9.17 -2.06 0.59
C LEU A 274 9.64 -3.29 -0.18
N GLU A 275 8.74 -4.21 -0.52
CA GLU A 275 9.06 -5.34 -1.40
C GLU A 275 9.58 -4.84 -2.75
N LEU A 276 8.84 -3.92 -3.40
CA LEU A 276 9.26 -3.31 -4.67
C LEU A 276 10.57 -2.50 -4.52
N LEU A 277 10.77 -1.81 -3.39
CA LEU A 277 12.01 -1.09 -3.08
C LEU A 277 13.21 -2.04 -3.05
N ILE A 278 13.09 -3.17 -2.34
CA ILE A 278 14.15 -4.18 -2.25
C ILE A 278 14.46 -4.78 -3.63
N LEU A 279 13.44 -5.04 -4.45
CA LEU A 279 13.61 -5.49 -5.83
C LEU A 279 14.37 -4.45 -6.67
N LEU A 280 14.01 -3.17 -6.55
CA LEU A 280 14.68 -2.08 -7.26
C LEU A 280 16.13 -1.89 -6.81
N VAL A 281 16.41 -2.01 -5.51
CA VAL A 281 17.79 -1.93 -4.98
C VAL A 281 18.63 -3.08 -5.53
N VAL A 282 18.11 -4.31 -5.54
CA VAL A 282 18.86 -5.44 -6.13
C VAL A 282 19.02 -5.29 -7.63
N TYR A 283 18.00 -4.80 -8.34
CA TYR A 283 18.14 -4.48 -9.76
C TYR A 283 19.21 -3.41 -10.00
N LEU A 284 19.28 -2.38 -9.15
CA LEU A 284 20.31 -1.36 -9.23
C LEU A 284 21.72 -1.93 -9.01
N VAL A 285 21.89 -2.84 -8.03
CA VAL A 285 23.18 -3.44 -7.69
C VAL A 285 23.66 -4.40 -8.79
N TYR A 286 22.80 -5.31 -9.25
CA TYR A 286 23.21 -6.41 -10.15
C TYR A 286 22.92 -6.15 -11.64
N GLY A 287 22.01 -5.22 -11.99
CA GLY A 287 21.56 -4.93 -13.36
C GLY A 287 22.48 -4.01 -14.17
N SER A 288 23.80 -4.23 -14.15
CA SER A 288 24.78 -3.34 -14.81
C SER A 288 24.62 -3.23 -16.33
N SER A 289 24.08 -4.27 -16.98
CA SER A 289 24.02 -4.38 -18.45
C SER A 289 23.00 -3.46 -19.15
N TYR A 290 22.01 -2.91 -18.44
CA TYR A 290 20.93 -2.09 -19.02
C TYR A 290 21.08 -0.59 -18.77
N ARG A 291 22.08 -0.16 -17.98
CA ARG A 291 22.23 1.23 -17.51
C ARG A 291 22.46 2.26 -18.62
N SER A 292 22.85 1.84 -19.83
CA SER A 292 23.15 2.72 -20.96
C SER A 292 21.93 3.14 -21.78
N SER A 293 20.74 2.55 -21.58
CA SER A 293 19.53 2.92 -22.31
C SER A 293 18.70 3.96 -21.56
N ASN A 294 18.20 4.98 -22.27
CA ASN A 294 17.24 5.96 -21.74
C ASN A 294 15.95 5.29 -21.21
N ILE A 295 15.62 4.07 -21.65
CA ILE A 295 14.45 3.33 -21.17
C ILE A 295 14.66 2.76 -19.77
N TYR A 296 15.90 2.41 -19.41
CA TYR A 296 16.22 2.06 -18.02
C TYR A 296 15.76 3.17 -17.08
N LEU A 297 16.08 4.42 -17.42
CA LEU A 297 15.70 5.59 -16.63
C LEU A 297 14.18 5.77 -16.58
N PHE A 298 13.46 5.73 -17.70
CA PHE A 298 12.00 5.94 -17.67
C PHE A 298 11.25 4.85 -16.91
N VAL A 299 11.60 3.58 -17.13
CA VAL A 299 10.93 2.45 -16.47
C VAL A 299 11.28 2.42 -14.99
N THR A 300 12.56 2.52 -14.62
CA THR A 300 12.95 2.52 -13.20
C THR A 300 12.44 3.76 -12.48
N CYS A 301 12.49 4.95 -13.09
CA CYS A 301 11.96 6.18 -12.48
C CYS A 301 10.47 6.06 -12.19
N SER A 302 9.67 5.49 -13.09
CA SER A 302 8.23 5.29 -12.85
C SER A 302 7.94 4.33 -11.68
N ILE A 303 8.72 3.27 -11.52
CA ILE A 303 8.57 2.32 -10.41
C ILE A 303 9.12 2.92 -9.11
N TRP A 304 10.23 3.66 -9.15
CA TRP A 304 10.73 4.44 -8.01
C TRP A 304 9.69 5.46 -7.55
N PHE A 305 9.02 6.14 -8.49
CA PHE A 305 7.93 7.06 -8.21
C PHE A 305 6.73 6.35 -7.57
N LEU A 306 6.35 5.17 -8.08
CA LEU A 306 5.30 4.35 -7.48
C LEU A 306 5.65 3.95 -6.03
N VAL A 307 6.87 3.48 -5.79
CA VAL A 307 7.36 3.11 -4.47
C VAL A 307 7.36 4.32 -3.52
N ALA A 308 7.93 5.44 -3.94
CA ALA A 308 7.94 6.67 -3.15
C ALA A 308 6.51 7.14 -2.81
N SER A 309 5.61 7.08 -3.79
CA SER A 309 4.20 7.42 -3.59
C SER A 309 3.54 6.51 -2.55
N TRP A 310 3.73 5.19 -2.65
CA TRP A 310 3.14 4.21 -1.71
C TRP A 310 3.69 4.33 -0.29
N LEU A 311 4.98 4.66 -0.14
CA LEU A 311 5.61 4.79 1.18
C LEU A 311 5.31 6.14 1.85
N PHE A 312 5.29 7.24 1.09
CA PHE A 312 5.31 8.59 1.67
C PHE A 312 4.06 9.44 1.46
N ALA A 313 3.16 9.10 0.53
CA ALA A 313 1.94 9.89 0.32
C ALA A 313 1.09 10.10 1.59
N PRO A 314 0.90 9.10 2.49
CA PRO A 314 0.15 9.30 3.72
C PRO A 314 0.72 10.40 4.62
N PHE A 315 2.04 10.59 4.60
CA PHE A 315 2.73 11.58 5.43
C PHE A 315 2.79 12.94 4.75
N ILE A 316 3.02 12.97 3.44
CA ILE A 316 2.99 14.19 2.63
C ILE A 316 1.62 14.86 2.70
N PHE A 317 0.54 14.07 2.63
CA PHE A 317 -0.83 14.59 2.68
C PHE A 317 -1.42 14.68 4.11
N ASN A 318 -0.59 14.52 5.15
CA ASN A 318 -1.00 14.63 6.56
C ASN A 318 -0.57 15.99 7.14
N PRO A 319 -1.51 16.85 7.59
CA PRO A 319 -1.17 18.14 8.17
C PRO A 319 -0.17 18.02 9.34
N SER A 320 0.74 18.99 9.47
CA SER A 320 1.77 19.05 10.52
C SER A 320 2.67 17.81 10.65
N CYS A 321 2.75 16.95 9.63
CA CYS A 321 3.53 15.72 9.72
C CYS A 321 5.05 15.97 9.83
N PHE A 322 5.53 17.09 9.28
CA PHE A 322 6.95 17.47 9.34
C PHE A 322 7.25 18.53 10.40
N GLU A 323 6.38 18.67 11.40
CA GLU A 323 6.63 19.51 12.56
C GLU A 323 7.40 18.72 13.61
N TRP A 324 8.55 19.23 14.06
CA TRP A 324 9.46 18.50 14.95
C TRP A 324 8.76 17.99 16.22
N GLN A 325 8.01 18.86 16.90
CA GLN A 325 7.31 18.49 18.14
C GLN A 325 6.31 17.35 17.90
N LYS A 326 5.53 17.42 16.82
CA LYS A 326 4.58 16.36 16.46
C LYS A 326 5.27 15.07 16.08
N THR A 327 6.40 15.16 15.39
CA THR A 327 7.21 14.00 15.02
C THR A 327 7.73 13.28 16.27
N VAL A 328 8.23 14.02 17.27
CA VAL A 328 8.67 13.41 18.54
C VAL A 328 7.50 12.77 19.28
N GLU A 329 6.34 13.43 19.36
CA GLU A 329 5.12 12.86 19.94
C GLU A 329 4.74 11.54 19.25
N ASP A 330 4.73 11.54 17.92
CA ASP A 330 4.42 10.37 17.08
C ASP A 330 5.38 9.21 17.28
N TRP A 331 6.68 9.49 17.41
CA TRP A 331 7.68 8.47 17.71
C TRP A 331 7.37 7.79 19.06
N THR A 332 7.09 8.60 20.08
CA THR A 332 6.79 8.06 21.42
C THR A 332 5.48 7.26 21.44
N ASP A 333 4.45 7.71 20.73
CA ASP A 333 3.16 7.02 20.60
C ASP A 333 3.30 5.69 19.86
N TRP A 334 3.98 5.70 18.71
CA TRP A 334 4.25 4.48 17.94
C TRP A 334 5.10 3.48 18.72
N ARG A 335 6.13 3.96 19.44
CA ARG A 335 6.97 3.08 20.24
C ARG A 335 6.20 2.44 21.38
N LYS A 336 5.35 3.21 22.08
CA LYS A 336 4.44 2.68 23.12
C LYS A 336 3.49 1.63 22.54
N TRP A 337 2.89 1.89 21.38
CA TRP A 337 2.01 0.94 20.70
C TRP A 337 2.73 -0.36 20.31
N MET A 338 3.98 -0.28 19.83
CA MET A 338 4.81 -1.43 19.48
C MET A 338 5.22 -2.28 20.69
N ASP A 339 5.52 -1.64 21.82
CA ASP A 339 5.98 -2.32 23.04
C ASP A 339 4.82 -2.88 23.89
N ASN A 340 3.61 -2.34 23.79
CA ASN A 340 2.42 -2.84 24.47
C ASN A 340 2.01 -4.23 23.98
N ARG A 341 2.10 -5.23 24.86
CA ARG A 341 1.60 -6.60 24.62
C ARG A 341 0.08 -6.64 24.69
N GLY A 342 -0.52 -7.47 23.85
CA GLY A 342 -1.96 -7.64 23.82
C GLY A 342 -2.46 -8.31 25.11
N GLY A 343 -3.63 -7.90 25.57
CA GLY A 343 -4.39 -8.51 26.67
C GLY A 343 -5.85 -8.72 26.27
N ILE A 344 -6.59 -9.48 27.07
CA ILE A 344 -8.03 -9.70 26.85
C ILE A 344 -8.74 -8.33 26.89
N GLY A 345 -9.38 -7.94 25.78
CA GLY A 345 -10.13 -6.68 25.68
C GLY A 345 -9.33 -5.45 25.26
N MET A 346 -8.03 -5.56 24.95
CA MET A 346 -7.26 -4.42 24.44
C MET A 346 -7.66 -4.05 23.02
N SER A 347 -7.77 -2.74 22.76
CA SER A 347 -8.15 -2.24 21.44
C SER A 347 -6.97 -2.29 20.45
N VAL A 348 -7.32 -2.30 19.16
CA VAL A 348 -6.37 -2.28 18.04
C VAL A 348 -5.51 -1.00 18.07
N GLU A 349 -6.02 0.09 18.64
CA GLU A 349 -5.28 1.34 18.76
C GLU A 349 -4.21 1.32 19.84
N GLN A 350 -4.33 0.45 20.84
CA GLN A 350 -3.48 0.46 22.05
C GLN A 350 -2.32 -0.53 22.00
N SER A 351 -2.47 -1.63 21.24
CA SER A 351 -1.45 -2.69 21.15
C SER A 351 -1.22 -3.14 19.71
N TRP A 352 0.07 -3.24 19.34
CA TRP A 352 0.49 -3.85 18.07
C TRP A 352 0.02 -5.29 17.92
N GLU A 353 0.01 -6.07 19.00
CA GLU A 353 -0.35 -7.48 18.96
C GLU A 353 -1.84 -7.68 18.64
N ALA A 354 -2.71 -6.88 19.28
CA ALA A 354 -4.14 -6.87 18.99
C ALA A 354 -4.42 -6.47 17.52
N TRP A 355 -3.71 -5.46 17.01
CA TRP A 355 -3.79 -5.06 15.60
C TRP A 355 -3.31 -6.17 14.66
N TRP A 356 -2.14 -6.76 14.93
CA TRP A 356 -1.51 -7.78 14.10
C TRP A 356 -2.42 -9.01 13.93
N VAL A 357 -3.02 -9.47 15.02
CA VAL A 357 -3.98 -10.59 15.03
C VAL A 357 -5.26 -10.24 14.26
N THR A 358 -5.81 -9.05 14.49
CA THR A 358 -7.06 -8.59 13.85
C THR A 358 -6.89 -8.40 12.34
N GLU A 359 -5.74 -7.88 11.90
CA GLU A 359 -5.48 -7.65 10.48
C GLU A 359 -5.43 -8.97 9.69
N GLN A 360 -5.03 -10.07 10.34
CA GLN A 360 -4.95 -11.41 9.77
C GLN A 360 -6.25 -12.24 9.85
N ASP A 361 -7.32 -11.73 10.45
CA ASP A 361 -8.56 -12.50 10.66
C ASP A 361 -9.17 -13.05 9.35
N HIS A 362 -8.92 -12.36 8.23
CA HIS A 362 -9.35 -12.81 6.90
C HIS A 362 -8.74 -14.16 6.50
N LEU A 363 -7.50 -14.44 6.89
CA LEU A 363 -6.79 -15.69 6.58
C LEU A 363 -7.44 -16.91 7.23
N ARG A 364 -8.23 -16.71 8.30
CA ARG A 364 -8.94 -17.81 8.98
C ARG A 364 -10.13 -18.33 8.19
N LYS A 365 -10.69 -17.52 7.29
CA LYS A 365 -11.88 -17.86 6.50
C LYS A 365 -11.52 -18.20 5.05
N THR A 366 -10.23 -18.30 4.75
CA THR A 366 -9.70 -18.52 3.40
C THR A 366 -10.02 -19.92 2.88
N SER A 367 -10.36 -20.02 1.60
CA SER A 367 -10.55 -21.29 0.91
C SER A 367 -9.22 -22.03 0.67
N ILE A 368 -9.25 -23.35 0.48
CA ILE A 368 -8.04 -24.15 0.21
C ILE A 368 -7.28 -23.62 -1.02
N ARG A 369 -7.98 -23.21 -2.08
CA ARG A 369 -7.36 -22.66 -3.30
C ARG A 369 -6.59 -21.37 -3.02
N ALA A 370 -7.20 -20.48 -2.25
CA ALA A 370 -6.59 -19.22 -1.87
C ALA A 370 -5.41 -19.43 -0.90
N PHE A 371 -5.53 -20.39 0.03
CA PHE A 371 -4.42 -20.81 0.89
C PHE A 371 -3.23 -21.32 0.07
N VAL A 372 -3.45 -22.22 -0.89
CA VAL A 372 -2.37 -22.72 -1.77
C VAL A 372 -1.74 -21.58 -2.56
N LEU A 373 -2.55 -20.62 -3.07
CA LEU A 373 -2.02 -19.46 -3.77
C LEU A 373 -1.13 -18.58 -2.89
N GLU A 374 -1.51 -18.32 -1.63
CA GLU A 374 -0.68 -17.56 -0.68
C GLU A 374 0.68 -18.23 -0.44
N ILE A 375 0.70 -19.57 -0.32
CA ILE A 375 1.93 -20.33 -0.20
C ILE A 375 2.78 -20.20 -1.46
N ILE A 376 2.20 -20.45 -2.65
CA ILE A 376 2.92 -20.34 -3.93
C ILE A 376 3.50 -18.94 -4.12
N LEU A 377 2.71 -17.90 -3.83
CA LEU A 377 3.17 -16.53 -3.89
C LEU A 377 4.34 -16.31 -2.93
N SER A 378 4.27 -16.82 -1.69
CA SER A 378 5.35 -16.65 -0.70
C SER A 378 6.66 -17.33 -1.12
N LEU A 379 6.60 -18.47 -1.82
CA LEU A 379 7.79 -19.18 -2.30
C LEU A 379 8.67 -18.35 -3.25
N ARG A 380 8.14 -17.30 -3.88
CA ARG A 380 8.91 -16.39 -4.76
C ARG A 380 10.15 -15.81 -4.07
N PHE A 381 10.09 -15.61 -2.76
CA PHE A 381 11.20 -15.08 -1.98
C PHE A 381 12.35 -16.08 -1.78
N LEU A 382 12.11 -17.38 -1.93
CA LEU A 382 13.17 -18.39 -1.86
C LEU A 382 14.05 -18.36 -3.11
N ILE A 383 13.44 -18.15 -4.27
CA ILE A 383 14.14 -17.95 -5.55
C ILE A 383 15.05 -16.72 -5.47
N TYR A 384 14.55 -15.66 -4.82
CA TYR A 384 15.30 -14.44 -4.57
C TYR A 384 16.59 -14.71 -3.77
N GLN A 385 16.47 -15.44 -2.65
CA GLN A 385 17.61 -15.82 -1.81
C GLN A 385 18.61 -16.69 -2.59
N TYR A 386 18.12 -17.69 -3.32
CA TYR A 386 18.96 -18.57 -4.12
C TYR A 386 19.81 -17.79 -5.12
N GLY A 387 19.21 -16.84 -5.85
CA GLY A 387 19.94 -15.99 -6.80
C GLY A 387 21.08 -15.22 -6.13
N ILE A 388 20.82 -14.61 -4.97
CA ILE A 388 21.83 -13.80 -4.26
C ILE A 388 22.94 -14.69 -3.71
N VAL A 389 22.61 -15.83 -3.08
CA VAL A 389 23.60 -16.76 -2.54
C VAL A 389 24.55 -17.26 -3.63
N TYR A 390 24.02 -17.47 -4.85
CA TYR A 390 24.83 -17.86 -6.02
C TYR A 390 25.88 -16.82 -6.44
N HIS A 391 25.70 -15.55 -6.06
CA HIS A 391 26.61 -14.43 -6.35
C HIS A 391 27.46 -13.99 -5.16
N LEU A 392 27.35 -14.64 -4.00
CA LEU A 392 28.18 -14.31 -2.83
C LEU A 392 29.62 -14.77 -3.07
N ASN A 393 30.59 -13.91 -2.74
CA ASN A 393 32.01 -14.23 -2.90
C ASN A 393 32.50 -15.21 -1.82
N ILE A 394 31.81 -15.31 -0.68
CA ILE A 394 32.15 -16.23 0.42
C ILE A 394 32.14 -17.72 0.00
N ALA A 395 31.48 -18.05 -1.11
CA ALA A 395 31.40 -19.41 -1.60
C ALA A 395 32.61 -19.83 -2.45
N ASP A 396 33.63 -18.99 -2.65
CA ASP A 396 34.84 -19.29 -3.45
C ASP A 396 34.50 -19.95 -4.80
N HIS A 397 33.51 -19.39 -5.51
CA HIS A 397 32.96 -19.89 -6.77
C HIS A 397 32.28 -21.28 -6.73
N HIS A 398 32.18 -21.95 -5.58
CA HIS A 398 31.39 -23.16 -5.40
C HIS A 398 29.89 -22.85 -5.45
N LYS A 399 29.31 -23.09 -6.62
CA LYS A 399 27.90 -22.80 -6.92
C LYS A 399 26.96 -23.98 -6.67
N SER A 400 27.31 -24.85 -5.71
CA SER A 400 26.52 -26.06 -5.45
C SER A 400 25.24 -25.72 -4.67
N ILE A 401 24.21 -26.54 -4.87
CA ILE A 401 22.95 -26.41 -4.11
C ILE A 401 23.14 -26.61 -2.60
N MET A 402 24.25 -27.23 -2.18
CA MET A 402 24.61 -27.39 -0.78
C MET A 402 24.93 -26.05 -0.11
N VAL A 403 25.55 -25.10 -0.82
CA VAL A 403 25.81 -23.75 -0.28
C VAL A 403 24.50 -23.04 0.04
N TYR A 404 23.50 -23.19 -0.82
CA TYR A 404 22.15 -22.71 -0.54
C TYR A 404 21.54 -23.41 0.68
N GLY A 405 21.67 -24.74 0.79
CA GLY A 405 21.24 -25.48 2.00
C GLY A 405 21.91 -24.98 3.29
N VAL A 406 23.21 -24.70 3.27
CA VAL A 406 23.96 -24.16 4.42
C VAL A 406 23.49 -22.75 4.79
N SER A 407 23.10 -21.92 3.81
CA SER A 407 22.55 -20.58 4.07
C SER A 407 21.30 -20.60 4.97
N TRP A 408 20.53 -21.68 4.97
CA TRP A 408 19.38 -21.85 5.87
C TRP A 408 19.76 -22.00 7.34
N VAL A 409 20.99 -22.43 7.65
CA VAL A 409 21.49 -22.48 9.03
C VAL A 409 21.55 -21.07 9.61
N VAL A 410 21.93 -20.06 8.82
CA VAL A 410 21.92 -18.65 9.23
C VAL A 410 20.50 -18.20 9.59
N MET A 411 19.51 -18.57 8.77
CA MET A 411 18.10 -18.25 9.05
C MET A 411 17.59 -18.93 10.33
N LEU A 412 17.95 -20.19 10.55
CA LEU A 412 17.60 -20.91 11.77
C LEU A 412 18.23 -20.25 13.01
N LEU A 413 19.49 -19.81 12.92
CA LEU A 413 20.18 -19.10 13.98
C LEU A 413 19.50 -17.77 14.31
N VAL A 414 19.10 -17.00 13.29
CA VAL A 414 18.33 -15.75 13.48
C VAL A 414 17.01 -16.02 14.21
N LEU A 415 16.26 -17.06 13.84
CA LEU A 415 15.01 -17.43 14.51
C LEU A 415 15.24 -17.84 15.97
N VAL A 416 16.31 -18.58 16.25
CA VAL A 416 16.68 -18.98 17.62
C VAL A 416 17.02 -17.74 18.45
N VAL A 417 17.78 -16.79 17.90
CA VAL A 417 18.12 -15.52 18.58
C VAL A 417 16.85 -14.72 18.88
N LEU A 418 15.94 -14.56 17.91
CA LEU A 418 14.67 -13.86 18.12
C LEU A 418 13.82 -14.53 19.21
N LYS A 419 13.79 -15.87 19.22
CA LYS A 419 13.10 -16.64 20.26
C LYS A 419 13.74 -16.44 21.64
N MET A 420 15.07 -16.45 21.74
CA MET A 420 15.79 -16.18 22.99
C MET A 420 15.47 -14.76 23.53
N VAL A 421 15.44 -13.75 22.65
CA VAL A 421 15.06 -12.39 23.02
C VAL A 421 13.61 -12.32 23.52
N SER A 422 12.70 -13.06 22.88
CA SER A 422 11.28 -13.11 23.29
C SER A 422 11.09 -13.72 24.68
N ILE A 423 11.70 -14.90 24.91
CA ILE A 423 11.66 -15.59 26.20
C ILE A 423 12.32 -14.71 27.27
N GLY A 424 13.47 -14.11 26.96
CA GLY A 424 14.15 -13.18 27.86
C GLY A 424 13.29 -11.96 28.22
N ARG A 425 12.56 -11.42 27.24
CA ARG A 425 11.62 -10.30 27.48
C ARG A 425 10.42 -10.73 28.32
N GLN A 426 9.89 -11.94 28.11
CA GLN A 426 8.80 -12.52 28.91
C GLN A 426 9.21 -12.77 30.36
N LYS A 427 10.39 -13.33 30.58
CA LYS A 427 10.82 -13.81 31.90
C LYS A 427 11.50 -12.72 32.75
N PHE A 428 12.14 -11.73 32.12
CA PHE A 428 12.94 -10.71 32.82
C PHE A 428 12.48 -9.27 32.56
N GLY A 429 11.47 -9.06 31.71
CA GLY A 429 11.07 -7.72 31.27
C GLY A 429 10.43 -6.84 32.35
N THR A 430 9.63 -7.43 33.23
CA THR A 430 8.91 -6.70 34.30
C THR A 430 9.68 -6.70 35.62
N ASP A 431 10.29 -7.82 35.99
CA ASP A 431 10.83 -8.00 37.35
C ASP A 431 12.34 -7.75 37.45
N LEU A 432 13.09 -7.87 36.33
CA LEU A 432 14.57 -7.80 36.31
C LEU A 432 15.11 -7.12 35.04
N GLN A 433 14.82 -5.82 34.86
CA GLN A 433 15.23 -5.05 33.68
C GLN A 433 16.75 -5.10 33.40
N LEU A 434 17.59 -5.15 34.45
CA LEU A 434 19.04 -5.26 34.32
C LEU A 434 19.45 -6.57 33.61
N MET A 435 18.83 -7.69 33.98
CA MET A 435 19.13 -9.00 33.39
C MET A 435 18.77 -9.05 31.91
N PHE A 436 17.67 -8.40 31.53
CA PHE A 436 17.31 -8.27 30.11
C PHE A 436 18.29 -7.38 29.32
N ARG A 437 18.86 -6.33 29.94
CA ARG A 437 19.93 -5.52 29.33
C ARG A 437 21.22 -6.33 29.16
N ILE A 438 21.60 -7.12 30.17
CA ILE A 438 22.77 -8.01 30.11
C ILE A 438 22.59 -9.05 29.00
N LEU A 439 21.42 -9.69 28.90
CA LEU A 439 21.11 -10.63 27.81
C LEU A 439 21.29 -9.98 26.43
N LYS A 440 20.79 -8.75 26.23
CA LYS A 440 21.00 -8.00 24.98
C LYS A 440 22.48 -7.71 24.72
N GLY A 441 23.23 -7.33 25.76
CA GLY A 441 24.67 -7.10 25.67
C GLY A 441 25.43 -8.36 25.25
N LEU A 442 25.12 -9.51 25.86
CA LEU A 442 25.72 -10.80 25.52
C LEU A 442 25.39 -11.24 24.09
N LEU A 443 24.13 -11.07 23.66
CA LEU A 443 23.72 -11.35 22.27
C LEU A 443 24.45 -10.44 21.27
N PHE A 444 24.64 -9.16 21.61
CA PHE A 444 25.38 -8.22 20.78
C PHE A 444 26.87 -8.61 20.69
N LEU A 445 27.51 -8.93 21.81
CA LEU A 445 28.90 -9.41 21.84
C LEU A 445 29.05 -10.71 21.03
N GLY A 446 28.12 -11.65 21.17
CA GLY A 446 28.09 -12.88 20.39
C GLY A 446 27.94 -12.63 18.88
N PHE A 447 27.09 -11.68 18.49
CA PHE A 447 26.95 -11.26 17.09
C PHE A 447 28.25 -10.65 16.55
N VAL A 448 28.88 -9.74 17.30
CA VAL A 448 30.15 -9.12 16.92
C VAL A 448 31.27 -10.17 16.80
N SER A 449 31.34 -11.13 17.72
CA SER A 449 32.33 -12.21 17.64
C SER A 449 32.11 -13.10 16.42
N VAL A 450 30.85 -13.47 16.10
CA VAL A 450 30.54 -14.25 14.89
C VAL A 450 30.92 -13.46 13.65
N MET A 451 30.56 -12.18 13.56
CA MET A 451 30.96 -11.33 12.42
C MET A 451 32.48 -11.25 12.27
N ALA A 452 33.22 -11.03 13.37
CA ALA A 452 34.69 -10.98 13.33
C ALA A 452 35.29 -12.28 12.79
N VAL A 453 34.76 -13.44 13.20
CA VAL A 453 35.16 -14.74 12.66
C VAL A 453 34.84 -14.85 11.16
N LEU A 454 33.64 -14.42 10.72
CA LEU A 454 33.30 -14.44 9.29
C LEU A 454 34.24 -13.55 8.45
N PHE A 455 34.63 -12.37 8.95
CA PHE A 455 35.56 -11.48 8.26
C PHE A 455 36.99 -12.05 8.19
N VAL A 456 37.48 -12.61 9.30
CA VAL A 456 38.88 -13.05 9.41
C VAL A 456 39.10 -14.44 8.80
N VAL A 457 38.18 -15.38 9.05
CA VAL A 457 38.33 -16.79 8.65
C VAL A 457 37.71 -17.09 7.29
N LEU A 458 36.54 -16.51 7.02
CA LEU A 458 35.79 -16.76 5.78
C LEU A 458 35.92 -15.63 4.76
N HIS A 459 36.84 -14.69 4.99
CA HIS A 459 37.15 -13.57 4.09
C HIS A 459 35.90 -12.81 3.59
N LEU A 460 34.89 -12.68 4.44
CA LEU A 460 33.62 -12.05 4.08
C LEU A 460 33.84 -10.57 3.72
N THR A 461 33.38 -10.14 2.55
CA THR A 461 33.52 -8.74 2.15
C THR A 461 32.36 -7.89 2.65
N ILE A 462 32.54 -6.57 2.74
CA ILE A 462 31.45 -5.63 3.05
C ILE A 462 30.30 -5.76 2.04
N SER A 463 30.60 -6.01 0.75
CA SER A 463 29.58 -6.24 -0.27
C SER A 463 28.77 -7.50 0.01
N ASP A 464 29.40 -8.56 0.54
CA ASP A 464 28.72 -9.80 0.89
C ASP A 464 27.78 -9.61 2.10
N VAL A 465 28.10 -8.70 3.04
CA VAL A 465 27.18 -8.31 4.12
C VAL A 465 25.90 -7.70 3.54
N PHE A 466 26.04 -6.71 2.65
CA PHE A 466 24.89 -6.06 2.03
C PHE A 466 24.07 -7.03 1.17
N ALA A 467 24.73 -7.87 0.36
CA ALA A 467 24.08 -8.92 -0.39
C ALA A 467 23.33 -9.90 0.53
N SER A 468 23.94 -10.31 1.65
CA SER A 468 23.32 -11.19 2.64
C SER A 468 22.07 -10.55 3.25
N ILE A 469 22.11 -9.27 3.63
CA ILE A 469 20.92 -8.54 4.12
C ILE A 469 19.81 -8.58 3.07
N LEU A 470 20.14 -8.28 1.82
CA LEU A 470 19.19 -8.30 0.71
C LEU A 470 18.61 -9.71 0.49
N GLY A 471 19.37 -10.78 0.65
CA GLY A 471 18.87 -12.17 0.50
C GLY A 471 18.08 -12.71 1.68
N TYR A 472 18.52 -12.45 2.91
CA TYR A 472 17.89 -13.02 4.11
C TYR A 472 16.64 -12.26 4.57
N LEU A 473 16.52 -10.96 4.31
CA LEU A 473 15.30 -10.20 4.61
C LEU A 473 14.07 -10.77 3.88
N PRO A 474 14.07 -10.99 2.55
CA PRO A 474 12.97 -11.65 1.86
C PRO A 474 12.73 -13.08 2.34
N THR A 475 13.78 -13.80 2.73
CA THR A 475 13.66 -15.18 3.25
C THR A 475 12.90 -15.22 4.57
N GLY A 476 13.21 -14.33 5.52
CA GLY A 476 12.42 -14.23 6.74
C GLY A 476 11.00 -13.72 6.48
N TRP A 477 10.81 -12.86 5.47
CA TRP A 477 9.49 -12.45 5.00
C TRP A 477 8.66 -13.64 4.46
N CYS A 478 9.30 -14.57 3.74
CA CYS A 478 8.69 -15.83 3.28
C CYS A 478 8.15 -16.65 4.46
N LEU A 479 9.01 -16.87 5.47
CA LEU A 479 8.64 -17.63 6.66
C LEU A 479 7.48 -16.96 7.42
N LEU A 480 7.49 -15.63 7.49
CA LEU A 480 6.43 -14.84 8.09
C LEU A 480 5.10 -15.06 7.35
N LEU A 481 5.07 -14.91 6.02
CA LEU A 481 3.86 -15.05 5.21
C LEU A 481 3.31 -16.48 5.24
N ILE A 482 4.17 -17.49 5.12
CA ILE A 482 3.78 -18.90 5.26
C ILE A 482 3.22 -19.15 6.67
N GLY A 483 3.87 -18.61 7.69
CA GLY A 483 3.39 -18.68 9.08
C GLY A 483 2.01 -18.04 9.27
N GLN A 484 1.76 -16.88 8.66
CA GLN A 484 0.46 -16.20 8.70
C GLN A 484 -0.63 -16.99 7.95
N ALA A 485 -0.32 -17.52 6.76
CA ALA A 485 -1.23 -18.35 5.99
C ALA A 485 -1.60 -19.64 6.74
N CYS A 486 -0.61 -20.26 7.41
CA CYS A 486 -0.80 -21.44 8.26
C CYS A 486 -1.33 -21.13 9.66
N SER A 487 -1.68 -19.87 9.98
CA SER A 487 -2.12 -19.46 11.31
C SER A 487 -3.23 -20.31 11.92
N PRO A 488 -4.26 -20.80 11.18
CA PRO A 488 -5.30 -21.64 11.77
C PRO A 488 -4.78 -22.95 12.36
N LEU A 489 -3.67 -23.48 11.81
CA LEU A 489 -3.08 -24.76 12.20
C LEU A 489 -2.05 -24.60 13.32
N ILE A 490 -1.21 -23.58 13.22
CA ILE A 490 -0.02 -23.44 14.08
C ILE A 490 -0.24 -22.56 15.31
N ARG A 491 -1.37 -21.86 15.43
CA ARG A 491 -1.63 -20.91 16.53
C ARG A 491 -1.58 -21.53 17.93
N ARG A 492 -1.84 -22.83 18.05
CA ARG A 492 -1.75 -23.57 19.33
C ARG A 492 -0.34 -24.08 19.65
N THR A 493 0.62 -23.88 18.75
CA THR A 493 1.99 -24.40 18.89
C THR A 493 2.94 -23.30 19.37
N LEU A 494 4.06 -23.70 19.97
CA LEU A 494 5.16 -22.81 20.37
C LEU A 494 5.81 -22.07 19.18
N LEU A 495 5.51 -22.46 17.94
CA LEU A 495 6.00 -21.80 16.73
C LEU A 495 5.28 -20.47 16.47
N TRP A 496 4.02 -20.34 16.90
CA TRP A 496 3.25 -19.12 16.68
C TRP A 496 3.87 -17.89 17.35
N ASP A 497 4.36 -18.06 18.59
CA ASP A 497 5.04 -17.00 19.32
C ASP A 497 6.33 -16.55 18.60
N SER A 498 7.03 -17.50 17.96
CA SER A 498 8.24 -17.20 17.18
C SER A 498 7.91 -16.42 15.91
N ILE A 499 6.83 -16.79 15.21
CA ILE A 499 6.35 -16.08 14.01
C ILE A 499 5.85 -14.68 14.37
N MET A 500 5.15 -14.54 15.49
CA MET A 500 4.67 -13.24 15.97
C MET A 500 5.84 -12.30 16.28
N GLU A 501 6.88 -12.78 16.95
CA GLU A 501 8.06 -11.95 17.25
C GLU A 501 8.88 -11.63 15.99
N LEU A 502 8.97 -12.57 15.04
CA LEU A 502 9.51 -12.29 13.71
C LEU A 502 8.73 -11.16 13.04
N GLY A 503 7.39 -11.25 13.04
CA GLY A 503 6.51 -10.19 12.54
C GLY A 503 6.74 -8.85 13.23
N ARG A 504 6.89 -8.84 14.56
CA ARG A 504 7.20 -7.63 15.33
C ARG A 504 8.53 -7.01 14.92
N SER A 505 9.56 -7.81 14.65
CA SER A 505 10.83 -7.32 14.13
C SER A 505 10.69 -6.70 12.74
N TYR A 506 9.95 -7.34 11.82
CA TYR A 506 9.68 -6.78 10.49
C TYR A 506 8.92 -5.45 10.57
N GLU A 507 7.87 -5.38 11.40
CA GLU A 507 7.10 -4.14 11.56
C GLU A 507 7.93 -3.02 12.20
N ASN A 508 8.82 -3.35 13.16
CA ASN A 508 9.77 -2.38 13.72
C ASN A 508 10.74 -1.84 12.65
N ILE A 509 11.33 -2.72 11.83
CA ILE A 509 12.26 -2.32 10.76
C ILE A 509 11.52 -1.45 9.73
N MET A 510 10.34 -1.86 9.29
CA MET A 510 9.50 -1.09 8.36
C MET A 510 9.12 0.28 8.94
N GLY A 511 8.73 0.33 10.22
CA GLY A 511 8.42 1.58 10.91
C GLY A 511 9.62 2.52 10.96
N LEU A 512 10.81 2.00 11.27
CA LEU A 512 12.05 2.77 11.27
C LEU A 512 12.40 3.31 9.87
N VAL A 513 12.32 2.48 8.83
CA VAL A 513 12.61 2.89 7.45
C VAL A 513 11.68 4.02 6.98
N LEU A 514 10.42 4.00 7.40
CA LEU A 514 9.46 5.06 7.10
C LEU A 514 9.69 6.32 7.95
N PHE A 515 9.98 6.13 9.24
CA PHE A 515 10.08 7.22 10.21
C PHE A 515 11.37 8.04 10.06
N LEU A 516 12.49 7.40 9.73
CA LEU A 516 13.80 8.07 9.62
C LEU A 516 13.79 9.25 8.62
N PRO A 517 13.28 9.10 7.38
CA PRO A 517 13.15 10.23 6.45
C PRO A 517 12.22 11.33 6.97
N ILE A 518 11.13 10.98 7.66
CA ILE A 518 10.19 11.95 8.22
C ILE A 518 10.86 12.75 9.33
N GLY A 519 11.54 12.07 10.26
CA GLY A 519 12.33 12.69 11.32
C GLY A 519 13.41 13.62 10.77
N PHE A 520 14.15 13.16 9.75
CA PHE A 520 15.15 13.99 9.09
C PHE A 520 14.54 15.24 8.42
N LEU A 521 13.44 15.09 7.68
CA LEU A 521 12.77 16.21 7.03
C LEU A 521 12.13 17.18 8.03
N SER A 522 11.67 16.71 9.19
CA SER A 522 11.07 17.53 10.24
C SER A 522 12.05 18.48 10.92
N TRP A 523 13.37 18.24 10.78
CA TRP A 523 14.42 19.15 11.24
C TRP A 523 14.45 20.46 10.46
N PHE A 524 13.87 20.49 9.26
CA PHE A 524 13.90 21.63 8.36
C PHE A 524 12.56 22.37 8.37
N PRO A 525 12.46 23.58 8.97
CA PRO A 525 11.19 24.30 9.09
C PRO A 525 10.49 24.57 7.75
N PHE A 526 11.27 24.80 6.68
CA PHE A 526 10.73 25.07 5.35
C PHE A 526 9.90 23.90 4.79
N VAL A 527 10.15 22.66 5.21
CA VAL A 527 9.38 21.49 4.75
C VAL A 527 7.96 21.52 5.28
N SER A 528 7.78 21.88 6.56
CA SER A 528 6.47 22.06 7.19
C SER A 528 5.68 23.21 6.54
N GLU A 529 6.36 24.31 6.22
CA GLU A 529 5.75 25.43 5.50
C GLU A 529 5.32 25.05 4.08
N PHE A 530 6.20 24.34 3.35
CA PHE A 530 5.92 23.85 2.01
C PHE A 530 4.71 22.90 2.01
N GLN A 531 4.67 21.95 2.95
CA GLN A 531 3.54 21.04 3.14
C GLN A 531 2.23 21.80 3.38
N THR A 532 2.25 22.81 4.26
CA THR A 532 1.06 23.59 4.59
C THR A 532 0.50 24.31 3.35
N ARG A 533 1.39 24.92 2.54
CA ARG A 533 1.01 25.57 1.28
C ARG A 533 0.50 24.60 0.22
N LEU A 534 1.01 23.37 0.23
CA LEU A 534 0.56 22.32 -0.69
C LEU A 534 -0.84 21.81 -0.33
N LEU A 535 -1.11 21.66 0.96
CA LEU A 535 -2.36 21.09 1.47
C LEU A 535 -3.52 22.08 1.50
N PHE A 536 -3.26 23.34 1.80
CA PHE A 536 -4.30 24.31 2.04
C PHE A 536 -4.26 25.50 1.07
N ASN A 537 -5.44 26.06 0.81
CA ASN A 537 -5.56 27.29 0.01
C ASN A 537 -4.71 28.43 0.63
N GLN A 538 -4.20 29.34 -0.19
CA GLN A 538 -3.37 30.47 0.22
C GLN A 538 -4.04 31.33 1.31
N ALA A 539 -5.36 31.52 1.27
CA ALA A 539 -6.09 32.28 2.28
C ALA A 539 -6.02 31.62 3.67
N PHE A 540 -6.22 30.30 3.73
CA PHE A 540 -6.11 29.52 4.97
C PHE A 540 -4.65 29.38 5.43
N SER A 541 -3.72 29.18 4.48
CA SER A 541 -2.28 29.13 4.76
C SER A 541 -1.77 30.44 5.36
N ARG A 542 -2.19 31.61 4.85
CA ARG A 542 -1.85 32.92 5.42
C ARG A 542 -2.40 33.08 6.84
N GLY A 543 -3.64 32.69 7.08
CA GLY A 543 -4.25 32.72 8.42
C GLY A 543 -3.50 31.83 9.43
N LEU A 544 -3.11 30.62 9.00
CA LEU A 544 -2.30 29.70 9.82
C LEU A 544 -0.90 30.26 10.12
N GLN A 545 -0.23 30.87 9.14
CA GLN A 545 1.08 31.48 9.34
C GLN A 545 1.00 32.65 10.34
N ILE A 546 -0.01 33.51 10.20
CA ILE A 546 -0.27 34.60 11.16
C ILE A 546 -0.55 34.02 12.55
N SER A 547 -1.37 32.97 12.66
CA SER A 547 -1.65 32.31 13.94
C SER A 547 -0.40 31.71 14.59
N ARG A 548 0.50 31.10 13.81
CA ARG A 548 1.77 30.55 14.33
C ARG A 548 2.72 31.65 14.82
N ILE A 549 2.79 32.77 14.10
CA ILE A 549 3.57 33.95 14.51
C ILE A 549 3.03 34.53 15.82
N LEU A 550 1.70 34.66 15.94
CA LEU A 550 1.04 35.15 17.15
C LEU A 550 1.19 34.19 18.34
N ALA A 551 1.17 32.87 18.11
CA ALA A 551 1.44 31.87 19.14
C ALA A 551 2.90 31.93 19.61
N GLY A 552 3.86 32.05 18.69
CA GLY A 552 5.28 32.25 19.04
C GLY A 552 5.53 33.55 19.81
N GLN A 553 4.75 34.61 19.57
CA GLN A 553 4.81 35.84 20.37
C GLN A 553 4.26 35.67 21.80
N LYS A 554 3.29 34.77 22.02
CA LYS A 554 2.81 34.44 23.36
C LYS A 554 3.87 33.71 24.19
N ASP A 555 4.58 32.77 23.59
CA ASP A 555 5.66 32.07 24.28
C ASP A 555 6.81 33.03 24.64
N VAL A 556 7.15 33.98 23.78
CA VAL A 556 8.18 35.00 24.07
C VAL A 556 7.74 35.98 25.17
N SER A 557 6.47 36.35 25.22
CA SER A 557 5.95 37.26 26.26
C SER A 557 5.77 36.59 27.63
N GLU A 558 5.61 35.27 27.70
CA GLU A 558 5.69 34.53 28.97
C GLU A 558 7.13 34.40 29.51
N PHE A 559 8.16 34.51 28.66
CA PHE A 559 9.56 34.57 29.09
C PHE A 559 10.01 35.96 29.56
N GLU A 560 9.26 37.03 29.27
CA GLU A 560 9.53 38.38 29.79
C GLU A 560 8.83 38.67 31.13
N PHE A 561 8.04 37.73 31.66
CA PHE A 561 7.36 37.83 32.97
C PHE A 561 7.74 36.69 33.94
N LYS A 562 9.00 36.32 33.96
CA LYS A 562 9.68 35.62 35.06
C LYS A 562 11.04 36.24 35.28
#